data_AF-A0AAD5JSY9-F1
#
_entry.id   AF-A0AAD5JSY9-F1
#
_cell.length_a   1.000
_cell.length_b   1.000
_cell.length_c   1.000
_cell.angle_alpha   90.00
_cell.angle_beta   90.00
_cell.angle_gamma   90.00
#
_symmetry.space_group_name_H-M   'P 1'
#
loop_
_entity.id
_entity.type
_entity.pdbx_description
1 polymer ?
#
loop_
_entity_poly.entity_id
_entity_poly.type
_entity_poly.pdbx_seq_one_letter_code
_entity_poly.pdbx_strand_id
1 'polypeptide(L)'
;AKTLYMDPPLLNDKIKTHEQNQTVYNLVFKSSRIDWKSRHSLENNGEKKDSPVTTDWNYKEDENIRYDLYTFGEQTILLRRQQDALLDVVASSNKQAYLSSVLDYSTDKNGNIPVMDPLRSNSMRAKYWLQSYVSGHGKILEGKINVAKNELTAMRYLHMRDVMQNW
;
A
#
# COMPACT_ATOMS: atom_id res chain seq x y z
N ALA A 1 14.79 29.70 8.31
CA ALA A 1 14.96 28.26 8.04
C ALA A 1 14.77 28.02 6.55
N LYS A 2 15.62 27.20 5.92
CA LYS A 2 15.50 26.86 4.49
C LYS A 2 14.79 25.52 4.37
N THR A 3 13.59 25.51 3.81
CA THR A 3 12.86 24.26 3.53
C THR A 3 13.46 23.62 2.29
N LEU A 4 13.82 22.34 2.39
CA LEU A 4 14.27 21.55 1.25
C LEU A 4 13.08 20.79 0.66
N TYR A 5 12.87 20.91 -0.64
CA TYR A 5 11.84 20.17 -1.36
C TYR A 5 12.49 19.02 -2.12
N MET A 6 11.97 17.81 -1.92
CA MET A 6 12.37 16.59 -2.63
C MET A 6 11.12 16.03 -3.32
N ASP A 7 11.03 16.19 -4.63
CA ASP A 7 9.89 15.74 -5.44
C ASP A 7 10.25 14.75 -6.58
N PRO A 8 11.47 14.71 -7.17
CA PRO A 8 11.71 13.76 -8.23
C PRO A 8 11.86 12.35 -7.66
N PRO A 9 11.19 11.33 -8.25
CA PRO A 9 11.55 9.95 -7.98
C PRO A 9 13.03 9.78 -8.33
N LEU A 10 13.79 9.10 -7.47
CA LEU A 10 15.13 8.64 -7.85
C LEU A 10 14.97 7.83 -9.14
N LEU A 11 15.53 8.33 -10.24
CA LEU A 11 15.52 7.66 -11.53
C LEU A 11 16.27 6.33 -11.36
N ASN A 12 15.53 5.24 -11.18
CA ASN A 12 16.09 3.91 -11.31
C ASN A 12 16.23 3.64 -12.81
N ASP A 13 17.46 3.72 -13.31
CA ASP A 13 17.75 3.64 -14.75
C ASP A 13 17.26 2.35 -15.43
N LYS A 14 16.92 1.29 -14.67
CA LYS A 14 16.29 0.07 -15.19
C LYS A 14 15.37 -0.58 -14.15
N ILE A 15 14.05 -0.42 -14.31
CA ILE A 15 13.05 -1.19 -13.55
C ILE A 15 13.03 -2.63 -14.11
N LYS A 16 13.18 -3.64 -13.25
CA LYS A 16 13.13 -5.05 -13.67
C LYS A 16 11.70 -5.46 -14.06
N THR A 17 11.54 -6.41 -14.97
CA THR A 17 10.22 -6.93 -15.40
C THR A 17 9.36 -7.38 -14.22
N HIS A 18 9.96 -7.98 -13.19
CA HIS A 18 9.25 -8.35 -11.97
C HIS A 18 8.66 -7.13 -11.23
N GLU A 19 9.40 -6.03 -11.13
CA GLU A 19 8.94 -4.80 -10.47
C GLU A 19 7.82 -4.10 -11.27
N GLN A 20 7.90 -4.17 -12.60
CA GLN A 20 6.82 -3.72 -13.50
C GLN A 20 5.55 -4.54 -13.25
N ASN A 21 5.66 -5.87 -13.28
CA ASN A 21 4.55 -6.76 -13.00
C ASN A 21 3.97 -6.52 -11.61
N GLN A 22 4.84 -6.39 -10.60
CA GLN A 22 4.44 -6.09 -9.23
C GLN A 22 3.62 -4.80 -9.14
N THR A 23 3.99 -3.77 -9.91
CA THR A 23 3.24 -2.51 -9.99
C THR A 23 1.85 -2.72 -10.60
N VAL A 24 1.78 -3.42 -11.74
CA VAL A 24 0.51 -3.74 -12.42
C VAL A 24 -0.42 -4.55 -11.52
N TYR A 25 0.08 -5.63 -10.94
CA TYR A 25 -0.74 -6.51 -10.09
C TYR A 25 -1.11 -5.87 -8.75
N ASN A 26 -0.28 -4.97 -8.20
CA ASN A 26 -0.68 -4.14 -7.07
C ASN A 26 -1.88 -3.26 -7.42
N LEU A 27 -1.86 -2.63 -8.60
CA LEU A 27 -2.99 -1.82 -9.06
C LEU A 27 -4.25 -2.66 -9.25
N VAL A 28 -4.14 -3.80 -9.94
CA VAL A 28 -5.26 -4.74 -10.14
C VAL A 28 -5.83 -5.22 -8.81
N PHE A 29 -4.96 -5.61 -7.88
CA PHE A 29 -5.38 -6.06 -6.55
C PHE A 29 -6.14 -4.95 -5.82
N LYS A 30 -5.58 -3.74 -5.74
CA LYS A 30 -6.21 -2.57 -5.11
C LYS A 30 -7.59 -2.30 -5.71
N SER A 31 -7.67 -2.19 -7.04
CA SER A 31 -8.93 -1.93 -7.74
C SER A 31 -9.98 -3.01 -7.49
N SER A 32 -9.58 -4.27 -7.30
CA SER A 32 -10.51 -5.39 -7.04
C SER A 32 -10.99 -5.50 -5.58
N ARG A 33 -10.29 -4.85 -4.63
CA ARG A 33 -10.56 -5.00 -3.19
C ARG A 33 -11.16 -3.75 -2.55
N ILE A 34 -11.04 -2.60 -3.20
CA ILE A 34 -11.62 -1.35 -2.72
C ILE A 34 -13.10 -1.32 -3.14
N ASP A 35 -13.98 -1.04 -2.18
CA ASP A 35 -15.36 -0.68 -2.51
C ASP A 35 -15.40 0.77 -2.99
N TRP A 36 -15.37 0.93 -4.31
CA TRP A 36 -15.43 2.22 -4.97
C TRP A 36 -16.78 2.92 -4.80
N LYS A 37 -17.86 2.19 -4.48
CA LYS A 37 -19.19 2.78 -4.27
C LYS A 37 -19.29 3.46 -2.91
N SER A 38 -18.54 3.00 -1.91
CA SER A 38 -18.44 3.60 -0.57
C SER A 38 -17.31 4.62 -0.44
N ARG A 39 -16.81 5.15 -1.55
CA ARG A 39 -15.72 6.13 -1.55
C ARG A 39 -16.17 7.42 -0.86
N HIS A 40 -15.33 7.94 0.02
CA HIS A 40 -15.56 9.20 0.71
C HIS A 40 -14.25 9.98 0.77
N SER A 41 -14.35 11.32 0.81
CA SER A 41 -13.18 12.16 1.05
C SER A 41 -12.69 11.98 2.48
N LEU A 42 -11.36 11.86 2.65
CA LEU A 42 -10.73 11.79 3.97
C LEU A 42 -10.64 13.17 4.65
N GLU A 43 -10.90 14.27 3.94
CA GLU A 43 -10.71 15.63 4.47
C GLU A 43 -11.79 16.07 5.47
N ASN A 44 -12.86 15.29 5.65
CA ASN A 44 -13.96 15.67 6.52
C ASN A 44 -13.86 15.03 7.91
N ASN A 45 -13.15 15.70 8.82
CA ASN A 45 -13.36 15.55 10.27
C ASN A 45 -14.68 16.15 10.77
N GLY A 46 -15.56 16.60 9.87
CA GLY A 46 -16.88 17.12 10.22
C GLY A 46 -17.86 16.78 9.10
N GLU A 47 -18.94 16.09 9.47
CA GLU A 47 -20.08 15.73 8.64
C GLU A 47 -19.81 14.69 7.53
N LYS A 48 -20.42 13.51 7.71
CA LYS A 48 -20.72 12.58 6.62
C LYS A 48 -21.59 13.34 5.60
N LYS A 49 -20.97 13.99 4.63
CA LYS A 49 -21.69 14.34 3.41
C LYS A 49 -21.82 13.04 2.64
N ASP A 50 -23.05 12.56 2.52
CA ASP A 50 -23.45 11.63 1.46
C ASP A 50 -23.24 12.36 0.13
N SER A 51 -22.00 12.47 -0.32
CA SER A 51 -21.69 12.94 -1.65
C SER A 51 -22.28 11.93 -2.62
N PRO A 52 -23.10 12.36 -3.60
CA PRO A 52 -23.64 11.44 -4.59
C PRO A 52 -22.48 10.71 -5.25
N VAL A 53 -22.62 9.39 -5.42
CA VAL A 53 -21.65 8.56 -6.15
C VAL A 53 -21.60 9.08 -7.59
N THR A 54 -20.66 9.99 -7.87
CA THR A 54 -20.41 10.47 -9.23
C THR A 54 -19.66 9.36 -9.96
N THR A 55 -20.18 8.95 -11.12
CA THR A 55 -19.52 7.99 -12.01
C THR A 55 -18.25 8.55 -12.65
N ASP A 56 -18.02 9.85 -12.54
CA ASP A 56 -16.90 10.55 -13.16
C ASP A 56 -15.74 10.64 -12.16
N TRP A 57 -14.73 9.80 -12.36
CA TRP A 57 -13.50 9.79 -11.56
C TRP A 57 -12.63 11.01 -11.92
N ASN A 58 -12.40 11.91 -10.98
CA ASN A 58 -11.55 13.09 -11.16
C ASN A 58 -10.19 12.88 -10.50
N TYR A 59 -9.18 12.46 -11.28
CA TYR A 59 -7.80 12.22 -10.84
C TYR A 59 -7.26 13.20 -9.77
N LYS A 60 -7.58 14.49 -9.87
CA LYS A 60 -7.06 15.53 -8.96
C LYS A 60 -7.80 15.65 -7.63
N GLU A 61 -9.09 15.40 -7.62
CA GLU A 61 -9.96 15.57 -6.44
C GLU A 61 -10.21 14.25 -5.72
N ASP A 62 -10.02 13.15 -6.44
CA ASP A 62 -10.27 11.79 -5.99
C ASP A 62 -9.03 11.09 -5.47
N GLU A 63 -7.83 11.61 -5.73
CA GLU A 63 -6.61 11.04 -5.20
C GLU A 63 -6.61 11.08 -3.66
N ASN A 64 -6.48 9.91 -3.04
CA ASN A 64 -6.55 9.76 -1.59
C ASN A 64 -5.23 10.18 -0.94
N ILE A 65 -4.90 11.47 -0.99
CA ILE A 65 -3.63 12.03 -0.52
C ILE A 65 -3.74 12.43 0.95
N ARG A 66 -2.68 12.15 1.70
CA ARG A 66 -2.51 12.61 3.07
C ARG A 66 -1.16 13.29 3.26
N TYR A 67 -1.16 14.33 4.08
CA TYR A 67 0.03 15.03 4.53
C TYR A 67 0.22 14.74 6.02
N ASP A 68 1.36 14.15 6.37
CA ASP A 68 1.73 13.88 7.76
C ASP A 68 3.02 14.63 8.10
N LEU A 69 3.00 15.34 9.23
CA LEU A 69 4.14 16.08 9.75
C LEU A 69 4.85 15.22 10.80
N TYR A 70 6.11 14.91 10.54
CA TYR A 70 6.97 14.15 11.45
C TYR A 70 8.06 15.05 12.02
N THR A 71 8.38 14.86 13.30
CA THR A 71 9.52 15.49 13.95
C THR A 71 10.51 14.40 14.38
N PHE A 72 11.73 14.47 13.86
CA PHE A 72 12.85 13.59 14.18
C PHE A 72 13.98 14.42 14.78
N GLY A 73 14.08 14.42 16.11
CA GLY A 73 15.01 15.31 16.83
C GLY A 73 14.71 16.77 16.52
N GLU A 74 15.67 17.48 15.93
CA GLU A 74 15.54 18.89 15.54
C GLU A 74 14.96 19.10 14.13
N GLN A 75 14.73 18.01 13.38
CA GLN A 75 14.27 18.07 12.00
C GLN A 75 12.77 17.84 11.91
N THR A 76 12.10 18.64 11.12
CA THR A 76 10.69 18.47 10.78
C THR A 76 10.56 18.11 9.31
N ILE A 77 9.85 17.02 9.04
CA ILE A 77 9.64 16.48 7.70
C ILE A 77 8.15 16.44 7.43
N LEU A 78 7.72 17.08 6.33
CA LEU A 78 6.37 16.95 5.81
C LEU A 78 6.36 15.87 4.73
N LEU A 79 5.56 14.83 4.93
CA LEU A 79 5.44 13.71 4.00
C LEU A 79 4.07 13.74 3.32
N ARG A 80 4.07 13.79 1.99
CA ARG A 80 2.89 13.55 1.15
C ARG A 80 2.84 12.07 0.79
N ARG A 81 1.69 11.43 0.97
CA ARG A 81 1.49 10.01 0.61
C ARG A 81 0.09 9.72 0.11
N GLN A 82 -0.05 8.65 -0.65
CA GLN A 82 -1.33 8.10 -1.07
C GLN A 82 -1.77 7.02 -0.07
N GLN A 83 -3.02 7.09 0.39
CA GLN A 83 -3.65 6.09 1.23
C GLN A 83 -4.47 5.11 0.38
N ASP A 84 -4.32 3.81 0.63
CA ASP A 84 -4.99 2.78 -0.16
C ASP A 84 -6.46 2.59 0.26
N ALA A 85 -6.71 2.26 1.53
CA ALA A 85 -8.06 1.91 1.98
C ALA A 85 -8.29 2.16 3.49
N LEU A 86 -9.57 2.15 3.86
CA LEU A 86 -10.04 2.05 5.25
C LEU A 86 -10.78 0.73 5.42
N LEU A 87 -10.54 0.05 6.54
CA LEU A 87 -11.23 -1.17 6.94
C LEU A 87 -12.53 -0.79 7.66
N ASP A 88 -13.65 -1.28 7.14
CA ASP A 88 -14.98 -0.99 7.69
C ASP A 88 -15.18 -1.62 9.09
N VAL A 89 -14.69 -2.86 9.26
CA VAL A 89 -15.07 -3.78 10.35
C VAL A 89 -14.34 -3.55 11.68
N VAL A 90 -13.29 -2.73 11.74
CA VAL A 90 -12.48 -2.63 12.97
C VAL A 90 -12.96 -1.49 13.85
N ALA A 91 -13.47 -1.80 15.04
CA ALA A 91 -13.77 -0.85 16.14
C ALA A 91 -12.51 -0.19 16.75
N SER A 92 -11.38 -0.22 16.04
CA SER A 92 -10.14 0.45 16.44
C SER A 92 -10.11 1.86 15.90
N SER A 93 -9.52 2.78 16.66
CA SER A 93 -9.22 4.16 16.24
C SER A 93 -8.47 4.25 14.91
N ASN A 94 -7.71 3.22 14.53
CA ASN A 94 -6.96 3.17 13.29
C ASN A 94 -7.54 2.15 12.29
N LYS A 95 -8.38 2.65 11.38
CA LYS A 95 -8.99 1.83 10.31
C LYS A 95 -8.13 1.71 9.06
N GLN A 96 -7.00 2.39 8.98
CA GLN A 96 -6.23 2.45 7.74
C GLN A 96 -5.55 1.12 7.41
N ALA A 97 -5.52 0.77 6.13
CA ALA A 97 -4.84 -0.41 5.62
C ALA A 97 -4.05 -0.10 4.35
N TYR A 98 -2.85 -0.69 4.27
CA TYR A 98 -2.07 -0.76 3.04
C TYR A 98 -2.43 -2.04 2.27
N LEU A 99 -2.60 -1.91 0.95
CA LEU A 99 -2.93 -3.04 0.08
C LEU A 99 -1.70 -3.40 -0.77
N SER A 100 -1.28 -4.66 -0.71
CA SER A 100 -0.17 -5.16 -1.51
C SER A 100 -0.49 -6.52 -2.13
N SER A 101 0.17 -6.85 -3.23
CA SER A 101 0.09 -8.17 -3.83
C SER A 101 1.44 -8.89 -3.75
N VAL A 102 1.41 -10.21 -3.69
CA VAL A 102 2.61 -11.06 -3.81
C VAL A 102 2.43 -11.94 -5.03
N LEU A 103 3.40 -11.84 -5.93
CA LEU A 103 3.35 -12.55 -7.19
C LEU A 103 3.93 -13.93 -7.04
N ASP A 104 3.06 -14.90 -7.21
CA ASP A 104 3.39 -16.30 -7.33
C ASP A 104 3.46 -16.68 -8.80
N TYR A 105 4.68 -16.91 -9.27
CA TYR A 105 4.97 -17.36 -10.62
C TYR A 105 5.21 -18.88 -10.68
N SER A 106 5.05 -19.59 -9.57
CA SER A 106 5.58 -20.94 -9.41
C SER A 106 5.20 -21.90 -10.54
N THR A 107 6.14 -22.77 -10.90
CA THR A 107 5.93 -24.21 -10.82
C THR A 107 7.15 -24.88 -10.18
N ASP A 108 6.94 -25.89 -9.32
CA ASP A 108 7.96 -26.87 -8.96
C ASP A 108 7.49 -28.27 -9.44
N LYS A 109 8.36 -29.22 -9.82
CA LYS A 109 9.48 -29.78 -9.05
C LYS A 109 10.88 -29.68 -9.67
N ASN A 110 11.09 -29.13 -10.87
CA ASN A 110 12.39 -29.20 -11.57
C ASN A 110 12.87 -27.91 -12.28
N GLY A 111 12.46 -26.68 -11.90
CA GLY A 111 12.93 -25.52 -12.70
C GLY A 111 12.61 -24.08 -12.31
N ASN A 112 12.30 -23.82 -11.03
CA ASN A 112 12.37 -22.53 -10.32
C ASN A 112 11.70 -21.27 -10.91
N ILE A 113 10.63 -20.82 -10.24
CA ILE A 113 10.48 -19.40 -9.85
C ILE A 113 10.07 -19.36 -8.37
N PRO A 114 10.93 -18.88 -7.44
CA PRO A 114 10.58 -18.84 -6.03
C PRO A 114 9.50 -17.78 -5.79
N VAL A 115 8.48 -18.15 -5.01
CA VAL A 115 7.56 -17.19 -4.39
C VAL A 115 8.42 -16.16 -3.65
N MET A 116 8.46 -14.93 -4.15
CA MET A 116 9.08 -13.79 -3.48
C MET A 116 8.16 -13.36 -2.34
N ASP A 117 8.06 -14.17 -1.29
CA ASP A 117 7.38 -13.77 -0.07
C ASP A 117 8.14 -12.55 0.50
N PRO A 118 7.53 -11.35 0.56
CA PRO A 118 8.14 -10.14 1.08
C PRO A 118 8.69 -10.33 2.50
N LEU A 119 8.10 -11.25 3.29
CA LEU A 119 8.55 -11.56 4.64
C LEU A 119 9.82 -12.43 4.68
N ARG A 120 10.29 -12.98 3.55
CA ARG A 120 11.55 -13.73 3.49
C ARG A 120 12.76 -12.83 3.24
N SER A 121 12.57 -11.63 2.70
CA SER A 121 13.65 -10.68 2.44
C SER A 121 13.66 -9.56 3.47
N ASN A 122 14.80 -9.35 4.14
CA ASN A 122 14.96 -8.27 5.12
C ASN A 122 14.72 -6.88 4.52
N SER A 123 15.06 -6.64 3.25
CA SER A 123 14.81 -5.35 2.59
C SER A 123 13.33 -5.13 2.33
N MET A 124 12.60 -6.17 1.94
CA MET A 124 11.15 -6.09 1.71
C MET A 124 10.38 -5.94 3.03
N ARG A 125 10.81 -6.63 4.08
CA ARG A 125 10.30 -6.43 5.45
C ARG A 125 10.52 -5.01 5.93
N ALA A 126 11.73 -4.47 5.80
CA ALA A 126 12.04 -3.09 6.18
C ALA A 126 11.19 -2.09 5.38
N LYS A 127 10.99 -2.33 4.08
CA LYS A 127 10.09 -1.52 3.24
C LYS A 127 8.65 -1.57 3.75
N TYR A 128 8.10 -2.75 4.03
CA TYR A 128 6.75 -2.91 4.56
C TYR A 128 6.60 -2.24 5.92
N TRP A 129 7.59 -2.39 6.80
CA TRP A 129 7.58 -1.74 8.10
C TRP A 129 7.62 -0.21 7.98
N LEU A 130 8.55 0.35 7.17
CA LEU A 130 8.65 1.79 6.95
C LEU A 130 7.37 2.36 6.35
N GLN A 131 6.81 1.69 5.34
CA GLN A 131 5.54 2.10 4.72
C GLN A 131 4.40 2.05 5.72
N SER A 132 4.32 1.01 6.55
CA SER A 132 3.33 0.87 7.62
C SER A 132 3.48 2.00 8.65
N TYR A 133 4.70 2.23 9.16
CA TYR A 133 5.00 3.22 10.19
C TYR A 133 4.73 4.67 9.73
N VAL A 134 5.29 5.05 8.58
CA VAL A 134 5.13 6.40 7.99
C VAL A 134 3.68 6.67 7.58
N SER A 135 2.94 5.61 7.24
CA SER A 135 1.55 5.81 6.89
C SER A 135 0.63 5.84 8.11
N GLY A 136 1.18 5.66 9.31
CA GLY A 136 0.38 5.40 10.52
C GLY A 136 -0.49 4.16 10.38
N HIS A 137 -0.20 3.28 9.41
CA HIS A 137 -0.95 2.07 9.14
C HIS A 137 -0.39 0.98 10.06
N GLY A 138 -1.23 0.38 10.90
CA GLY A 138 -0.80 -0.80 11.67
C GLY A 138 -1.01 -2.12 10.93
N LYS A 139 -1.48 -2.06 9.69
CA LYS A 139 -2.24 -3.13 9.03
C LYS A 139 -1.95 -3.17 7.53
N ILE A 140 -1.53 -4.33 7.04
CA ILE A 140 -1.29 -4.62 5.64
C ILE A 140 -2.22 -5.78 5.25
N LEU A 141 -3.02 -5.59 4.20
CA LEU A 141 -3.77 -6.67 3.57
C LEU A 141 -3.03 -7.07 2.30
N GLU A 142 -2.60 -8.32 2.25
CA GLU A 142 -1.78 -8.82 1.16
C GLU A 142 -2.50 -9.94 0.41
N GLY A 143 -2.57 -9.81 -0.92
CA GLY A 143 -3.12 -10.81 -1.82
C GLY A 143 -2.04 -11.60 -2.55
N LYS A 144 -2.00 -12.91 -2.40
CA LYS A 144 -1.12 -13.79 -3.17
C LYS A 144 -1.76 -14.11 -4.51
N ILE A 145 -1.16 -13.66 -5.61
CA ILE A 145 -1.69 -13.81 -6.96
C ILE A 145 -0.86 -14.84 -7.71
N ASN A 146 -1.51 -15.90 -8.20
CA ASN A 146 -0.91 -16.78 -9.20
C ASN A 146 -0.94 -16.06 -10.55
N VAL A 147 0.23 -15.66 -11.03
CA VAL A 147 0.37 -14.85 -12.24
C VAL A 147 0.00 -15.65 -13.50
N ALA A 148 0.34 -16.94 -13.54
CA ALA A 148 0.08 -17.79 -14.70
C ALA A 148 -1.42 -18.03 -14.92
N LYS A 149 -2.18 -18.16 -13.82
CA LYS A 149 -3.63 -18.35 -13.85
C LYS A 149 -4.42 -17.05 -13.67
N ASN A 150 -3.73 -15.94 -13.42
CA ASN A 150 -4.31 -14.64 -13.07
C ASN A 150 -5.38 -14.73 -11.97
N GLU A 151 -5.09 -15.48 -10.91
CA GLU A 151 -6.05 -15.75 -9.83
C GLU A 151 -5.48 -15.35 -8.46
N LEU A 152 -6.33 -14.79 -7.60
CA LEU A 152 -6.01 -14.58 -6.20
C LEU A 152 -6.11 -15.93 -5.47
N THR A 153 -4.98 -16.44 -5.02
CA THR A 153 -4.87 -17.77 -4.38
C THR A 153 -4.99 -17.74 -2.87
N ALA A 154 -4.55 -16.64 -2.25
CA ALA A 154 -4.64 -16.47 -0.80
C ALA A 154 -4.69 -14.99 -0.44
N MET A 155 -5.23 -14.70 0.74
CA MET A 155 -5.10 -13.40 1.37
C MET A 155 -4.51 -13.59 2.75
N ARG A 156 -3.62 -12.69 3.14
CA ARG A 156 -3.11 -12.62 4.51
C ARG A 156 -3.22 -11.21 5.05
N TYR A 157 -3.47 -11.15 6.34
CA TYR A 157 -3.51 -9.91 7.09
C TYR A 157 -2.29 -9.86 7.98
N LEU A 158 -1.49 -8.81 7.82
CA LEU A 158 -0.25 -8.61 8.56
C LEU A 158 -0.38 -7.36 9.42
N HIS A 159 0.00 -7.47 10.69
CA HIS A 159 0.24 -6.28 11.49
C HIS A 159 1.68 -5.82 11.36
N MET A 160 1.90 -4.52 11.56
CA MET A 160 3.26 -3.94 11.60
C MET A 160 4.19 -4.71 12.55
N ARG A 161 3.68 -5.16 13.70
CA ARG A 161 4.44 -5.96 14.68
C ARG A 161 4.88 -7.32 14.12
N ASP A 162 4.07 -7.93 13.25
CA ASP A 162 4.33 -9.24 12.68
C ASP A 162 5.39 -9.15 11.55
N VAL A 163 5.48 -7.99 10.87
CA VAL A 163 6.52 -7.74 9.85
C VAL A 163 7.92 -7.74 10.47
N MET A 164 8.08 -7.30 11.71
CA MET A 164 9.39 -7.18 12.38
C MET A 164 9.73 -8.33 13.34
N GLN A 165 8.87 -9.34 13.51
CA GLN A 165 8.91 -10.30 14.63
C GLN A 165 10.16 -11.20 14.76
N ASN A 166 11.16 -11.11 13.88
CA ASN A 166 12.40 -11.90 13.93
C ASN A 166 13.61 -11.07 13.46
N TRP A 167 13.94 -10.00 14.17
CA TRP A 167 15.21 -9.28 14.03
C TRP A 167 16.03 -9.45 15.30
#